data_AF-A0A1V9FYX2-F1
#
_entry.id   AF-A0A1V9FYX2-F1
#
_cell.length_a   1.000
_cell.length_b   1.000
_cell.length_c   1.000
_cell.angle_alpha   90.00
_cell.angle_beta   90.00
_cell.angle_gamma   90.00
#
_symmetry.space_group_name_H-M   'P 1'
#
loop_
_entity.id
_entity.type
_entity.pdbx_description
1 polymer ?
#
loop_
_entity_poly.entity_id
_entity_poly.type
_entity_poly.pdbx_seq_one_letter_code
_entity_poly.pdbx_strand_id
1 'polypeptide(L)'
;MNKIKLAFIATAILAAVGGAFATRPCVQCEVGQQYYWNGTGYIATGEYGVDYLCGNGGVCTYYKPDPIGQPNYYAPCRTGGYAPQY
;
A
#
# COMPACT_ATOMS: atom_id res chain seq x y z
N MET A 1 43.97 -2.99 15.81
CA MET A 1 43.44 -3.15 14.43
C MET A 1 42.14 -3.96 14.37
N ASN A 2 41.97 -4.99 15.20
CA ASN A 2 40.80 -5.88 15.11
C ASN A 2 39.48 -5.23 15.54
N LYS A 3 39.49 -4.31 16.52
CA LYS A 3 38.30 -3.60 17.00
C LYS A 3 37.68 -2.67 15.94
N ILE A 4 38.53 -1.98 15.17
CA ILE A 4 38.09 -1.07 14.09
C ILE A 4 37.49 -1.90 12.94
N LYS A 5 38.13 -3.00 12.55
CA LYS A 5 37.57 -3.94 11.56
C LYS A 5 36.20 -4.46 11.99
N LEU A 6 36.05 -4.81 13.27
CA LEU A 6 34.80 -5.35 13.79
C LEU A 6 33.66 -4.30 13.79
N ALA A 7 33.98 -3.05 14.07
CA ALA A 7 33.02 -1.94 13.99
C ALA A 7 32.49 -1.76 12.55
N PHE A 8 33.37 -1.73 11.54
CA PHE A 8 32.96 -1.61 10.15
C PHE A 8 32.11 -2.78 9.67
N ILE A 9 32.44 -4.01 10.07
CA ILE A 9 31.64 -5.20 9.74
C ILE A 9 30.24 -5.08 10.37
N ALA A 10 30.15 -4.69 11.64
CA ALA A 10 28.85 -4.52 12.32
C ALA A 10 27.98 -3.45 11.63
N THR A 11 28.56 -2.29 11.28
CA THR A 11 27.81 -1.24 10.57
C THR A 11 27.35 -1.70 9.19
N ALA A 12 28.19 -2.42 8.44
CA ALA A 12 27.82 -2.95 7.13
C ALA A 12 26.65 -3.93 7.21
N ILE A 13 26.65 -4.82 8.21
CA ILE A 13 25.55 -5.77 8.45
C ILE A 13 24.27 -5.01 8.80
N LEU A 14 24.33 -4.04 9.72
CA LEU A 14 23.17 -3.24 10.11
C LEU A 14 22.60 -2.45 8.92
N ALA A 15 23.46 -1.85 8.10
CA ALA A 15 23.06 -1.13 6.90
C ALA A 15 22.42 -2.06 5.85
N ALA A 16 22.97 -3.27 5.65
CA ALA A 16 22.43 -4.25 4.72
C ALA A 16 21.05 -4.75 5.16
N VAL A 17 20.89 -5.09 6.44
CA VAL A 17 19.60 -5.55 7.00
C VAL A 17 18.59 -4.42 6.99
N GLY A 18 18.96 -3.22 7.45
CA GLY A 18 18.09 -2.04 7.44
C GLY A 18 17.65 -1.63 6.03
N GLY A 19 18.57 -1.69 5.06
CA GLY A 19 18.27 -1.43 3.66
C GLY A 19 17.24 -2.40 3.08
N ALA A 20 17.33 -3.70 3.40
CA ALA A 20 16.37 -4.70 2.92
C ALA A 20 14.94 -4.48 3.46
N PHE A 21 14.80 -3.95 4.67
CA PHE A 21 13.48 -3.55 5.19
C PHE A 21 12.96 -2.26 4.54
N ALA A 22 13.85 -1.32 4.21
CA ALA A 22 13.49 -0.06 3.57
C ALA A 22 13.10 -0.23 2.08
N THR A 23 13.66 -1.22 1.37
CA THR A 23 13.37 -1.47 -0.04
C THR A 23 12.19 -2.40 -0.30
N ARG A 24 11.42 -2.78 0.73
CA ARG A 24 10.19 -3.55 0.51
C ARG A 24 9.32 -2.78 -0.48
N PRO A 25 9.01 -3.34 -1.65
CA PRO A 25 8.24 -2.63 -2.66
C PRO A 25 6.91 -2.25 -2.03
N CYS A 26 6.69 -0.96 -1.80
CA CYS A 26 5.37 -0.44 -1.56
C CYS A 26 4.59 -0.75 -2.83
N VAL A 27 3.67 -1.72 -2.75
CA VAL A 27 2.75 -1.98 -3.85
C VAL A 27 2.06 -0.66 -4.12
N GLN A 28 2.31 -0.05 -5.27
CA GLN A 28 1.64 1.18 -5.65
C GLN A 28 0.14 0.90 -5.61
N CYS A 29 -0.59 1.78 -4.94
CA CYS A 29 -2.01 1.55 -4.69
C CYS A 29 -2.83 1.43 -5.99
N GLU A 30 -2.29 1.92 -7.11
CA GLU A 30 -2.85 1.90 -8.45
C GLU A 30 -2.86 0.50 -9.10
N VAL A 31 -1.88 -0.34 -8.78
CA VAL A 31 -1.75 -1.70 -9.34
C VAL A 31 -2.29 -2.79 -8.41
N GLY A 32 -2.52 -2.46 -7.13
CA GLY A 32 -3.13 -3.36 -6.16
C GLY A 32 -4.66 -3.47 -6.30
N GLN A 33 -5.23 -4.46 -5.62
CA GLN A 33 -6.68 -4.55 -5.44
C GLN A 33 -7.18 -3.30 -4.73
N GLN A 34 -8.14 -2.60 -5.35
CA GLN A 34 -8.72 -1.39 -4.81
C GLN A 34 -10.08 -1.69 -4.17
N TYR A 35 -10.48 -0.85 -3.23
CA TYR A 35 -11.73 -0.95 -2.52
C TYR A 35 -12.44 0.41 -2.49
N TYR A 36 -13.76 0.43 -2.44
CA TYR A 36 -14.54 1.64 -2.20
C TYR A 36 -15.37 1.48 -0.92
N TRP A 37 -15.70 2.60 -0.28
CA TRP A 37 -16.57 2.62 0.90
C TRP A 37 -18.03 2.78 0.48
N ASN A 38 -18.89 1.83 0.83
CA ASN A 38 -20.32 1.86 0.47
C ASN A 38 -21.23 2.44 1.58
N GLY A 39 -20.66 2.97 2.67
CA GLY A 39 -21.40 3.41 3.85
C GLY A 39 -21.40 2.43 5.02
N THR A 40 -21.19 1.14 4.77
CA THR A 40 -21.16 0.08 5.80
C THR A 40 -19.84 -0.68 5.84
N GLY A 41 -19.12 -0.78 4.72
CA GLY A 41 -17.88 -1.53 4.59
C GLY A 41 -17.08 -1.17 3.33
N TYR A 42 -15.91 -1.77 3.23
CA TYR A 42 -15.03 -1.66 2.05
C TYR A 42 -15.27 -2.84 1.11
N ILE A 43 -15.70 -2.55 -0.12
CA ILE A 43 -15.99 -3.54 -1.17
C ILE A 43 -14.92 -3.45 -2.25
N ALA A 44 -14.49 -4.59 -2.80
CA ALA A 44 -13.53 -4.62 -3.90
C ALA A 44 -14.11 -3.94 -5.15
N THR A 45 -13.27 -3.23 -5.90
CA THR A 45 -13.66 -2.56 -7.14
C THR A 45 -12.90 -3.12 -8.34
N GLY A 46 -13.43 -2.94 -9.55
CA GLY A 46 -12.91 -3.59 -10.75
C GLY A 46 -13.32 -5.06 -10.83
N GLU A 47 -14.53 -5.39 -10.37
CA GLU A 47 -15.14 -6.69 -10.66
C GLU A 47 -15.34 -6.85 -12.17
N TYR A 48 -15.26 -8.08 -12.67
CA TYR A 48 -15.37 -8.36 -14.11
C TYR A 48 -16.70 -7.82 -14.67
N GLY A 49 -16.61 -6.88 -15.60
CA GLY A 49 -17.76 -6.23 -16.22
C GLY A 49 -18.24 -4.95 -15.52
N VAL A 50 -17.55 -4.47 -14.48
CA VAL A 50 -17.86 -3.20 -13.80
C VAL A 50 -16.59 -2.35 -13.67
N ASP A 51 -16.48 -1.34 -14.52
CA ASP A 51 -15.47 -0.30 -14.40
C ASP A 51 -15.90 0.75 -13.38
N TYR A 52 -14.99 1.66 -13.01
CA TYR A 52 -15.31 2.77 -12.13
C TYR A 52 -14.55 4.02 -12.51
N LEU A 53 -15.15 5.16 -12.19
CA LEU A 53 -14.55 6.48 -12.33
C LEU A 53 -14.44 7.14 -10.97
N CYS A 54 -13.40 7.97 -10.82
CA CYS A 54 -13.22 8.84 -9.67
C CYS A 54 -13.61 10.27 -10.07
N GLY A 55 -14.75 10.73 -9.57
CA GLY A 55 -15.23 12.11 -9.74
C GLY A 55 -14.57 13.09 -8.77
N ASN A 56 -15.11 14.29 -8.58
CA ASN A 56 -14.57 15.26 -7.63
C ASN A 56 -15.04 15.02 -6.18
N GLY A 57 -14.14 15.30 -5.23
CA GLY A 57 -14.42 15.37 -3.79
C GLY A 57 -14.19 14.06 -3.02
N GLY A 58 -13.54 14.14 -1.85
CA GLY A 58 -13.35 12.99 -0.95
C GLY A 58 -12.31 11.97 -1.42
N VAL A 59 -12.51 10.70 -1.01
CA VAL A 59 -11.66 9.56 -1.34
C VAL A 59 -12.46 8.57 -2.17
N CYS A 60 -11.95 8.25 -3.36
CA CYS A 60 -12.64 7.42 -4.35
C CYS A 60 -12.39 5.95 -4.06
N THR A 61 -11.11 5.60 -3.90
CA THR A 61 -10.69 4.23 -3.62
C THR A 61 -9.65 4.17 -2.52
N TYR A 62 -9.62 3.02 -1.88
CA TYR A 62 -8.75 2.64 -0.80
C TYR A 62 -7.99 1.37 -1.20
N TYR A 63 -6.88 1.12 -0.55
CA TYR A 63 -6.09 -0.10 -0.71
C TYR A 63 -5.60 -0.58 0.65
N LYS A 64 -5.09 -1.82 0.70
CA LYS A 64 -4.46 -2.40 1.89
C LYS A 64 -2.93 -2.35 1.73
N PRO A 65 -2.23 -1.44 2.42
CA PRO A 65 -0.77 -1.33 2.31
C PRO A 65 -0.05 -2.56 2.89
N ASP A 66 -0.59 -3.11 3.97
CA ASP A 66 -0.08 -4.31 4.63
C ASP A 66 -1.23 -5.27 4.96
N PRO A 67 -1.66 -6.10 3.99
CA PRO A 67 -2.74 -7.06 4.20
C PRO A 67 -2.42 -8.14 5.25
N ILE A 68 -1.14 -8.33 5.60
CA ILE A 68 -0.68 -9.40 6.48
C ILE A 68 -0.54 -8.89 7.92
N GLY A 69 0.17 -7.78 8.12
CA GLY A 69 0.36 -7.19 9.44
C GLY A 69 -0.80 -6.30 9.89
N GLN A 70 -1.56 -5.72 8.96
CA GLN A 70 -2.70 -4.84 9.24
C GLN A 70 -3.91 -5.16 8.34
N PRO A 71 -4.53 -6.35 8.48
CA PRO A 71 -5.56 -6.84 7.56
C PRO A 71 -6.81 -5.96 7.47
N ASN A 72 -7.10 -5.17 8.52
CA ASN A 72 -8.27 -4.30 8.62
C ASN A 72 -7.96 -2.81 8.37
N TYR A 73 -6.73 -2.50 7.95
CA TYR A 73 -6.34 -1.12 7.65
C TYR A 73 -6.50 -0.83 6.16
N TYR A 74 -7.23 0.24 5.86
CA TYR A 74 -7.50 0.72 4.50
C TYR A 74 -6.98 2.15 4.39
N ALA A 75 -5.99 2.35 3.53
CA ALA A 75 -5.43 3.68 3.26
C ALA A 75 -6.07 4.27 1.99
N PRO A 76 -6.28 5.59 1.91
CA PRO A 76 -6.70 6.27 0.68
C PRO A 76 -5.71 5.99 -0.45
N CYS A 77 -6.22 5.66 -1.64
CA CYS A 77 -5.42 5.52 -2.85
C CYS A 77 -5.73 6.65 -3.84
N ARG A 78 -6.95 6.69 -4.38
CA ARG A 78 -7.38 7.73 -5.31
C ARG A 78 -8.30 8.72 -4.62
N THR A 79 -8.09 9.99 -4.91
CA THR A 79 -9.00 11.06 -4.51
C THR A 79 -10.22 11.08 -5.43
N GLY A 80 -11.35 11.56 -4.92
CA GLY A 80 -12.57 11.71 -5.70
C GLY A 80 -13.79 10.97 -5.19
N GLY A 81 -14.92 11.11 -5.88
CA GLY A 81 -16.15 10.38 -5.61
C GLY A 81 -16.21 9.07 -6.40
N TYR A 82 -16.51 7.95 -5.74
CA TYR A 82 -16.65 6.66 -6.41
C TYR A 82 -17.92 6.60 -7.27
N ALA A 83 -17.80 6.25 -8.56
CA ALA A 83 -18.92 6.05 -9.47
C ALA A 83 -18.73 4.76 -10.31
N PRO A 84 -19.56 3.71 -10.14
CA PRO A 84 -19.49 2.51 -10.97
C PRO A 84 -19.98 2.78 -12.41
N GLN A 85 -19.45 2.02 -13.37
CA GLN A 85 -19.82 2.01 -14.79
C GLN A 85 -20.21 0.58 -15.17
N TYR A 86 -21.36 0.41 -15.82
CA TYR A 86 -21.95 -0.87 -16.25
C TYR A 86 -22.03 -0.96 -17.77
#